data_AF-A0A6B9VLQ2-F1
#
_entry.id   AF-A0A6B9VLQ2-F1
#
_cell.length_a   1.000
_cell.length_b   1.000
_cell.length_c   1.000
_cell.angle_alpha   90.00
_cell.angle_beta   90.00
_cell.angle_gamma   90.00
#
_symmetry.space_group_name_H-M   'P 1'
#
loop_
_entity.id
_entity.type
_entity.pdbx_description
1 polymer ?
#
loop_
_entity_poly.entity_id
_entity_poly.type
_entity_poly.pdbx_seq_one_letter_code
_entity_poly.pdbx_strand_id
1 'polypeptide(L)'
;YTNEDVRRQLKFLKDLGSSALSDADLAQFTNTRNAMTQIYNSAKICPFDQQGCESDPNFTGYLTLDPEIELKMAESRNYDELQYLWEEWREKSGKLMREDYKEYVRLINQVAE
;
A
#
# COMPACT_ATOMS: atom_id res chain seq x y z
N TYR A 1 32.29 -10.56 -20.16
CA TYR A 1 31.30 -11.00 -21.16
C TYR A 1 31.32 -9.99 -22.30
N THR A 2 31.56 -10.43 -23.53
CA THR A 2 31.67 -9.55 -24.72
C THR A 2 30.33 -9.31 -25.41
N ASN A 3 29.33 -10.17 -25.18
CA ASN A 3 27.96 -9.98 -25.65
C ASN A 3 27.14 -9.15 -24.64
N GLU A 4 26.57 -8.04 -25.09
CA GLU A 4 25.80 -7.10 -24.25
C GLU A 4 24.47 -7.66 -23.75
N ASP A 5 23.76 -8.50 -24.53
CA ASP A 5 22.52 -9.15 -24.06
C ASP A 5 22.80 -10.13 -22.92
N VAL A 6 23.86 -10.91 -23.05
CA VAL A 6 24.33 -11.83 -21.99
C VAL A 6 24.72 -11.03 -20.75
N ARG A 7 25.42 -9.91 -20.91
CA ARG A 7 25.79 -9.01 -19.81
C ARG A 7 24.56 -8.45 -19.09
N ARG A 8 23.51 -8.05 -19.82
CA ARG A 8 22.25 -7.55 -19.24
C ARG A 8 21.52 -8.64 -18.45
N GLN A 9 21.39 -9.85 -19.00
CA GLN A 9 20.74 -10.97 -18.31
C GLN A 9 21.49 -11.34 -17.01
N LEU A 10 22.82 -11.45 -17.08
CA LEU A 10 23.65 -11.71 -15.91
C LEU A 10 23.56 -10.60 -14.85
N LYS A 11 23.37 -9.34 -15.25
CA LYS A 11 23.16 -8.24 -14.30
C LYS A 11 21.91 -8.47 -13.46
N PHE A 12 20.79 -8.85 -14.08
CA PHE A 12 19.54 -9.12 -13.36
C PHE A 12 19.60 -10.40 -12.52
N LEU A 13 20.25 -11.46 -13.01
CA LEU A 13 20.37 -12.73 -12.27
C LEU A 13 21.24 -12.63 -11.00
N LYS A 14 22.17 -11.67 -10.97
CA LYS A 14 23.04 -11.42 -9.81
C LYS A 14 22.42 -10.49 -8.77
N ASP A 15 21.33 -9.82 -9.11
CA ASP A 15 20.60 -8.97 -8.17
C ASP A 15 19.75 -9.88 -7.28
N LEU A 16 20.19 -10.04 -6.03
CA LEU A 16 19.53 -10.91 -5.05
C LEU A 16 18.30 -10.25 -4.42
N GLY A 17 18.15 -8.91 -4.56
CA GLY A 17 17.09 -8.15 -3.91
C GLY A 17 16.98 -8.42 -2.40
N SER A 18 15.74 -8.59 -1.91
CA SER A 18 15.49 -8.87 -0.49
C SER A 18 16.07 -10.20 0.00
N SER A 19 16.39 -11.15 -0.89
CA SER A 19 16.98 -12.44 -0.52
C SER A 19 18.43 -12.31 -0.02
N ALA A 20 19.05 -11.14 -0.14
CA ALA A 20 20.34 -10.83 0.47
C ALA A 20 20.24 -10.55 1.99
N LEU A 21 19.03 -10.36 2.53
CA LEU A 21 18.80 -10.19 3.97
C LEU A 21 19.14 -11.46 4.76
N SER A 22 19.41 -11.30 6.05
CA SER A 22 19.45 -12.44 6.97
C SER A 22 18.08 -13.12 7.03
N ASP A 23 18.02 -14.43 7.35
CA ASP A 23 16.73 -15.15 7.43
C ASP A 23 15.73 -14.47 8.37
N ALA A 24 16.22 -13.88 9.47
CA ALA A 24 15.41 -13.14 10.42
C ALA A 24 14.87 -11.84 9.81
N ASP A 25 15.73 -11.05 9.17
CA ASP A 25 15.35 -9.79 8.52
C ASP A 25 14.42 -10.04 7.32
N LEU A 26 14.61 -11.13 6.57
CA LEU A 26 13.75 -11.53 5.46
C LEU A 26 12.36 -11.93 5.94
N ALA A 27 12.27 -12.64 7.06
CA ALA A 27 10.99 -12.96 7.69
C ALA A 27 10.29 -11.67 8.16
N GLN A 28 11.02 -10.75 8.76
CA GLN A 28 10.48 -9.45 9.18
C GLN A 28 10.00 -8.63 7.98
N PHE A 29 10.80 -8.53 6.92
CA PHE A 29 10.45 -7.87 5.66
C PHE A 29 9.13 -8.41 5.07
N THR A 30 9.01 -9.73 5.03
CA THR A 30 7.80 -10.40 4.51
C THR A 30 6.57 -10.07 5.37
N ASN A 31 6.71 -10.13 6.69
CA ASN A 31 5.61 -9.81 7.62
C ASN A 31 5.18 -8.34 7.50
N THR A 32 6.12 -7.41 7.50
CA THR A 32 5.86 -5.96 7.35
C THR A 32 5.17 -5.67 6.02
N ARG A 33 5.64 -6.27 4.91
CA ARG A 33 4.98 -6.12 3.60
C ARG A 33 3.55 -6.66 3.59
N ASN A 34 3.34 -7.82 4.20
CA ASN A 34 2.01 -8.44 4.28
C ASN A 34 1.06 -7.60 5.15
N ALA A 35 1.53 -7.05 6.26
CA ALA A 35 0.74 -6.16 7.12
C ALA A 35 0.25 -4.93 6.35
N MET A 36 1.15 -4.23 5.64
CA MET A 36 0.76 -3.09 4.79
C MET A 36 -0.24 -3.50 3.70
N THR A 37 -0.02 -4.65 3.05
CA THR A 37 -0.92 -5.17 2.01
C THR A 37 -2.31 -5.44 2.58
N GLN A 38 -2.39 -6.04 3.78
CA GLN A 38 -3.66 -6.31 4.46
C GLN A 38 -4.39 -5.01 4.82
N ILE A 39 -3.68 -4.02 5.37
CA ILE A 39 -4.26 -2.71 5.69
C ILE A 39 -4.86 -2.09 4.43
N TYR A 40 -4.09 -2.03 3.34
CA TYR A 40 -4.55 -1.44 2.09
C TYR A 40 -5.79 -2.15 1.52
N ASN A 41 -5.79 -3.49 1.51
CA ASN A 41 -6.88 -4.29 0.93
C ASN A 41 -8.15 -4.31 1.79
N SER A 42 -8.02 -4.14 3.11
CA SER A 42 -9.16 -4.18 4.04
C SER A 42 -9.71 -2.80 4.41
N ALA A 43 -8.99 -1.74 4.04
CA ALA A 43 -9.40 -0.37 4.31
C ALA A 43 -10.71 -0.05 3.58
N LYS A 44 -11.61 0.60 4.32
CA LYS A 44 -12.93 0.99 3.85
C LYS A 44 -13.35 2.27 4.57
N ILE A 45 -14.10 3.12 3.87
CA ILE A 45 -14.58 4.40 4.41
C ILE A 45 -16.08 4.54 4.21
N CYS A 46 -16.72 5.39 5.00
CA CYS A 46 -18.12 5.76 4.77
C CYS A 46 -18.25 6.65 3.52
N PRO A 47 -19.35 6.58 2.77
CA PRO A 47 -19.66 7.55 1.72
C PRO A 47 -19.74 8.99 2.26
N PHE A 48 -19.43 9.97 1.42
CA PHE A 48 -19.49 11.40 1.75
C PHE A 48 -20.85 11.84 2.30
N ASP A 49 -21.94 11.29 1.76
CA ASP A 49 -23.31 11.62 2.19
C ASP A 49 -23.73 10.88 3.48
N GLN A 50 -22.90 9.96 3.98
CA GLN A 50 -23.19 9.06 5.11
C GLN A 50 -21.98 8.89 6.04
N GLN A 51 -21.30 9.98 6.41
CA GLN A 51 -20.03 9.97 7.16
C GLN A 51 -20.10 9.31 8.57
N GLY A 52 -21.29 8.99 9.07
CA GLY A 52 -21.51 8.27 10.33
C GLY A 52 -21.87 6.78 10.19
N CYS A 53 -21.65 6.20 9.01
CA CYS A 53 -22.09 4.83 8.70
C CYS A 53 -21.50 3.75 9.62
N GLU A 54 -20.34 4.00 10.24
CA GLU A 54 -19.70 3.09 11.20
C GLU A 54 -20.56 2.80 12.43
N SER A 55 -21.51 3.70 12.75
CA SER A 55 -22.44 3.53 13.87
C SER A 55 -23.56 2.52 13.59
N ASP A 56 -23.81 2.19 12.32
CA ASP A 56 -24.79 1.19 11.92
C ASP A 56 -24.10 -0.17 11.68
N PRO A 57 -24.32 -1.17 12.55
CA PRO A 57 -23.68 -2.49 12.44
C PRO A 57 -24.14 -3.27 11.19
N ASN A 58 -25.24 -2.88 10.56
CA ASN A 58 -25.76 -3.51 9.35
C ASN A 58 -25.42 -2.73 8.07
N PHE A 59 -24.66 -1.64 8.17
CA PHE A 59 -24.27 -0.87 7.00
C PHE A 59 -23.32 -1.69 6.11
N THR A 60 -23.66 -1.80 4.83
CA THR A 60 -22.86 -2.54 3.84
C THR A 60 -22.31 -1.66 2.72
N GLY A 61 -22.72 -0.39 2.64
CA GLY A 61 -22.35 0.56 1.58
C GLY A 61 -20.99 1.23 1.77
N TYR A 62 -20.03 0.56 2.41
CA TYR A 62 -18.69 1.10 2.56
C TYR A 62 -18.00 1.23 1.20
N LEU A 63 -17.15 2.24 1.04
CA LEU A 63 -16.35 2.44 -0.17
C LEU A 63 -14.95 1.83 0.04
N THR A 64 -14.48 1.07 -0.94
CA THR A 64 -13.08 0.63 -1.03
C THR A 64 -12.36 1.41 -2.13
N LEU A 65 -11.05 1.26 -2.24
CA LEU A 65 -10.29 2.06 -3.20
C LEU A 65 -10.70 1.78 -4.64
N ASP A 66 -10.72 0.49 -5.00
CA ASP A 66 -11.01 0.00 -6.34
C ASP A 66 -12.29 -0.86 -6.31
N PRO A 67 -13.36 -0.48 -7.02
CA PRO A 67 -13.44 0.65 -7.95
C PRO A 67 -13.98 1.96 -7.34
N GLU A 68 -14.55 1.95 -6.12
CA GLU A 68 -15.49 3.01 -5.73
C GLU A 68 -14.83 4.39 -5.54
N ILE A 69 -13.77 4.46 -4.74
CA ILE A 69 -13.08 5.74 -4.49
C ILE A 69 -12.37 6.19 -5.76
N GLU A 70 -11.73 5.29 -6.51
CA GLU A 70 -11.03 5.63 -7.76
C GLU A 70 -11.98 6.28 -8.77
N LEU A 71 -13.14 5.67 -9.02
CA LEU A 71 -14.15 6.22 -9.93
C LEU A 71 -14.65 7.59 -9.45
N LYS A 72 -14.98 7.73 -8.16
CA LYS A 72 -15.43 9.01 -7.60
C LYS A 72 -14.36 10.10 -7.71
N MET A 73 -13.10 9.77 -7.43
CA MET A 73 -11.97 10.71 -7.53
C MET A 73 -11.70 11.13 -8.98
N ALA A 74 -11.99 10.27 -9.96
CA ALA A 74 -11.84 10.57 -11.38
C ALA A 74 -13.00 11.42 -11.94
N GLU A 75 -14.23 11.09 -11.56
CA GLU A 75 -15.43 11.61 -12.20
C GLU A 75 -16.06 12.80 -11.45
N SER A 76 -15.97 12.83 -10.12
CA SER A 76 -16.62 13.87 -9.33
C SER A 76 -16.03 15.26 -9.63
N ARG A 77 -16.87 16.27 -9.49
CA ARG A 77 -16.51 17.70 -9.57
C ARG A 77 -16.86 18.43 -8.28
N ASN A 78 -17.40 17.72 -7.30
CA ASN A 78 -17.66 18.27 -5.97
C ASN A 78 -16.35 18.28 -5.17
N TYR A 79 -15.83 19.47 -4.91
CA TYR A 79 -14.60 19.64 -4.15
C TYR A 79 -14.68 19.00 -2.75
N ASP A 80 -15.80 19.16 -2.05
CA ASP A 80 -15.95 18.66 -0.68
C ASP A 80 -16.00 17.12 -0.64
N GLU A 81 -16.62 16.50 -1.65
CA GLU A 81 -16.61 15.04 -1.80
C GLU A 81 -15.18 14.54 -2.07
N LEU A 82 -14.47 15.17 -3.01
CA LEU A 82 -13.09 14.78 -3.35
C LEU A 82 -12.13 14.95 -2.16
N GLN A 83 -12.25 16.05 -1.43
CA GLN A 83 -11.44 16.29 -0.24
C GLN A 83 -11.72 15.24 0.83
N TYR A 84 -13.00 14.99 1.15
CA TYR A 84 -13.39 13.99 2.14
C TYR A 84 -12.87 12.59 1.79
N LEU A 85 -13.06 12.13 0.55
CA LEU A 85 -12.61 10.81 0.11
C LEU A 85 -11.08 10.68 0.23
N TRP A 86 -10.34 11.72 -0.15
CA TRP A 86 -8.88 11.73 -0.06
C TRP A 86 -8.39 11.67 1.39
N GLU A 87 -8.98 12.49 2.27
CA GLU A 87 -8.60 12.57 3.69
C GLU A 87 -8.94 11.28 4.43
N GLU A 88 -10.17 10.79 4.32
CA GLU A 88 -10.62 9.58 5.00
C GLU A 88 -9.86 8.34 4.52
N TRP A 89 -9.59 8.23 3.21
CA TRP A 89 -8.78 7.13 2.71
C TRP A 89 -7.37 7.15 3.31
N ARG A 90 -6.72 8.32 3.39
CA ARG A 90 -5.38 8.47 4.00
C ARG A 90 -5.39 8.14 5.49
N GLU A 91 -6.45 8.51 6.20
CA GLU A 91 -6.62 8.26 7.63
C GLU A 91 -6.84 6.76 7.93
N LYS A 92 -7.71 6.09 7.16
CA LYS A 92 -8.05 4.66 7.37
C LYS A 92 -7.07 3.67 6.73
N SER A 93 -6.20 4.11 5.83
CA SER A 93 -5.17 3.26 5.21
C SER A 93 -3.75 3.75 5.52
N GLY A 94 -3.31 4.82 4.85
CA GLY A 94 -1.93 5.30 4.83
C GLY A 94 -1.33 5.56 6.22
N LYS A 95 -2.10 6.16 7.11
CA LYS A 95 -1.67 6.44 8.48
C LYS A 95 -1.33 5.18 9.27
N LEU A 96 -2.11 4.11 9.09
CA LEU A 96 -1.91 2.84 9.79
C LEU A 96 -0.64 2.13 9.31
N MET A 97 -0.24 2.33 8.05
CA MET A 97 0.96 1.74 7.45
C MET A 97 2.26 2.49 7.78
N ARG A 98 2.20 3.60 8.53
CA ARG A 98 3.36 4.49 8.69
C ARG A 98 4.57 3.82 9.34
N GLU A 99 4.36 3.07 10.43
CA GLU A 99 5.46 2.42 11.14
C GLU A 99 6.00 1.21 10.36
N ASP A 100 5.11 0.43 9.74
CA ASP A 100 5.50 -0.65 8.83
C ASP A 100 6.34 -0.12 7.66
N TYR A 101 5.97 1.02 7.09
CA TYR A 101 6.72 1.60 5.97
C TYR A 101 8.13 2.04 6.38
N LYS A 102 8.31 2.58 7.59
CA LYS A 102 9.65 2.89 8.11
C LYS A 102 10.50 1.62 8.23
N GLU A 103 9.92 0.56 8.77
CA GLU A 103 10.61 -0.71 8.94
C GLU A 103 10.97 -1.35 7.61
N TYR A 104 10.04 -1.33 6.66
CA TYR A 104 10.26 -1.75 5.28
C TYR A 104 11.45 -1.01 4.63
N VAL A 105 11.52 0.32 4.75
CA VAL A 105 12.63 1.12 4.22
C VAL A 105 13.94 0.78 4.93
N ARG A 106 13.93 0.62 6.25
CA ARG A 106 15.12 0.21 7.03
C ARG A 106 15.70 -1.09 6.50
N LEU A 107 14.85 -2.10 6.27
CA LEU A 107 15.25 -3.42 5.78
C LEU A 107 15.77 -3.38 4.34
N ILE A 108 15.10 -2.66 3.42
CA ILE A 108 15.57 -2.54 2.03
C ILE A 108 16.93 -1.84 1.95
N ASN A 109 17.16 -0.81 2.77
CA ASN A 109 18.42 -0.10 2.76
C ASN A 109 19.61 -0.98 3.18
N GLN A 110 19.40 -2.05 3.97
CA GLN A 110 20.46 -2.98 4.35
C GLN A 110 21.02 -3.79 3.17
N VAL A 111 20.24 -3.96 2.09
CA VAL A 111 20.64 -4.76 0.91
C VAL A 111 20.81 -3.92 -0.35
N ALA A 112 20.48 -2.63 -0.28
CA ALA A 112 20.72 -1.67 -1.35
C ALA A 112 22.15 -1.10 -1.32
N GLU A 113 22.83 -1.18 -0.16
CA GLU A 113 24.25 -0.88 0.03
C GLU A 113 25.15 -2.06 -0.39
#